data_AF-A0A964BP15-F1
#
_entry.id   AF-A0A964BP15-F1
#
_cell.length_a   1.000
_cell.length_b   1.000
_cell.length_c   1.000
_cell.angle_alpha   90.00
_cell.angle_beta   90.00
_cell.angle_gamma   90.00
#
_symmetry.space_group_name_H-M   'P 1'
#
loop_
_entity.id
_entity.type
_entity.pdbx_description
1 polymer ?
#
loop_
_entity_poly.entity_id
_entity_poly.type
_entity_poly.pdbx_seq_one_letter_code
_entity_poly.pdbx_strand_id
1 'polypeptide(L)'
;MWEITGSSDKYPIKCQIKKDVVYNIRPISWYSSKAKFKPFINRLDFVEALYQTLMKYSKTQVSNENWLEQVEQNYLSYTGQRL
;
A
#
# COMPACT_ATOMS: atom_id res chain seq x y z
N MET A 1 -3.67 -4.25 9.54
CA MET A 1 -3.86 -3.18 8.51
C MET A 1 -3.95 -3.78 7.11
N TRP A 2 -2.97 -4.60 6.69
CA TRP A 2 -2.96 -5.28 5.39
C TRP A 2 -4.20 -6.16 5.15
N GLU A 3 -4.71 -6.83 6.19
CA GLU A 3 -5.88 -7.74 6.16
C GLU A 3 -7.22 -7.08 5.78
N ILE A 4 -7.31 -5.76 5.80
CA ILE A 4 -8.53 -5.01 5.43
C ILE A 4 -8.32 -4.11 4.21
N THR A 5 -7.09 -4.02 3.71
CA THR A 5 -6.69 -3.24 2.54
C THR A 5 -6.31 -4.16 1.40
N GLY A 6 -6.46 -3.70 0.17
CA GLY A 6 -6.05 -4.45 -1.01
C GLY A 6 -5.88 -3.53 -2.20
N SER A 7 -5.60 -4.13 -3.35
CA SER A 7 -5.44 -3.37 -4.59
C SER A 7 -6.74 -2.76 -5.11
N SER A 8 -6.59 -1.92 -6.12
CA SER A 8 -7.69 -1.29 -6.84
C SER A 8 -7.36 -1.13 -8.32
N ASP A 9 -8.35 -0.76 -9.11
CA ASP A 9 -8.15 -0.52 -10.54
C ASP A 9 -7.20 0.65 -10.84
N LYS A 10 -7.23 1.72 -10.02
CA LYS A 10 -6.47 2.96 -10.30
C LYS A 10 -5.07 2.95 -9.69
N TYR A 11 -4.92 2.46 -8.46
CA TYR A 11 -3.63 2.40 -7.76
C TYR A 11 -3.37 1.01 -7.14
N PRO A 12 -2.08 0.61 -7.01
CA PRO A 12 -1.69 -0.65 -6.38
C PRO A 12 -2.26 -0.85 -4.98
N ILE A 13 -2.49 0.22 -4.20
CA ILE A 13 -3.33 0.21 -3.00
C ILE A 13 -4.62 1.01 -3.21
N LYS A 14 -5.72 0.54 -2.64
CA LYS A 14 -7.01 1.25 -2.72
C LYS A 14 -6.95 2.58 -1.98
N CYS A 15 -7.24 3.65 -2.71
CA CYS A 15 -7.26 5.01 -2.20
C CYS A 15 -8.62 5.69 -2.43
N GLN A 16 -8.97 6.63 -1.56
CA GLN A 16 -9.99 7.63 -1.82
C GLN A 16 -9.37 8.78 -2.63
N ILE A 17 -9.95 9.05 -3.80
CA ILE A 17 -9.46 10.06 -4.72
C ILE A 17 -10.55 11.09 -4.94
N LYS A 18 -10.23 12.39 -4.83
CA LYS A 18 -11.11 13.48 -5.28
C LYS A 18 -10.32 14.45 -6.12
N LYS A 19 -10.83 14.83 -7.30
CA LYS A 19 -10.13 15.72 -8.25
C LYS A 19 -8.66 15.31 -8.46
N ASP A 20 -8.45 14.01 -8.67
CA ASP A 20 -7.13 13.37 -8.84
C ASP A 20 -6.12 13.56 -7.68
N VAL A 21 -6.61 13.97 -6.51
CA VAL A 21 -5.82 14.00 -5.28
C VAL A 21 -6.15 12.79 -4.42
N VAL A 22 -5.13 12.07 -3.99
CA VAL A 22 -5.25 10.99 -3.01
C VAL A 22 -5.42 11.62 -1.63
N TYR A 23 -6.53 11.31 -0.95
CA TYR A 23 -6.81 11.82 0.39
C TYR A 23 -6.49 10.79 1.48
N ASN A 24 -6.98 9.56 1.30
CA ASN A 24 -6.89 8.51 2.32
C ASN A 24 -6.69 7.15 1.65
N ILE A 25 -5.97 6.24 2.31
CA ILE A 25 -6.06 4.81 2.02
C ILE A 25 -7.46 4.34 2.44
N ARG A 26 -8.08 3.45 1.64
CA ARG A 26 -9.42 2.92 1.93
C ARG A 26 -9.37 1.41 2.07
N PRO A 27 -10.15 0.84 3.01
CA PRO A 27 -10.34 -0.59 3.03
C PRO A 27 -11.10 -1.06 1.78
N ILE A 28 -10.87 -2.32 1.43
CA ILE A 28 -11.68 -3.02 0.44
C ILE A 28 -12.94 -3.58 1.10
N SER A 29 -13.79 -4.32 0.37
CA SER A 29 -14.89 -5.07 1.00
C SER A 29 -14.38 -6.41 1.50
N TRP A 30 -13.42 -6.41 2.43
CA TRP A 30 -12.66 -7.60 2.85
C TRP A 30 -13.54 -8.75 3.37
N TYR A 31 -14.68 -8.40 3.98
CA TYR A 31 -15.68 -9.34 4.49
C TYR A 31 -16.52 -10.02 3.38
N SER A 32 -16.46 -9.55 2.14
CA SER A 32 -17.29 -10.07 1.05
C SER A 32 -16.57 -11.16 0.25
N SER A 33 -17.18 -12.35 0.21
CA SER A 33 -16.73 -13.44 -0.66
C SER A 33 -16.75 -13.07 -2.14
N LYS A 34 -17.64 -12.15 -2.54
CA LYS A 34 -17.81 -11.66 -3.92
C LYS A 34 -16.94 -10.43 -4.25
N ALA A 35 -16.12 -9.94 -3.32
CA ALA A 35 -15.27 -8.79 -3.59
C ALA A 35 -14.28 -9.09 -4.72
N LYS A 36 -14.22 -8.17 -5.70
CA LYS A 36 -13.26 -8.22 -6.84
C LYS A 36 -11.82 -8.22 -6.36
N PHE A 37 -11.51 -7.35 -5.40
CA PHE A 37 -10.19 -7.27 -4.78
C PHE A 37 -10.24 -7.94 -3.42
N LYS A 38 -9.18 -8.68 -3.09
CA LYS A 38 -9.00 -9.37 -1.81
C LYS A 38 -7.92 -8.68 -0.98
N PRO A 39 -7.91 -8.92 0.35
CA PRO A 39 -6.88 -8.34 1.19
C PRO A 39 -5.48 -8.80 0.78
N PHE A 40 -4.47 -8.00 1.10
CA PHE A 40 -3.08 -8.42 0.96
C PHE A 40 -2.80 -9.62 1.87
N ILE A 41 -1.95 -10.54 1.39
CA ILE A 41 -1.69 -11.81 2.08
C ILE A 41 -0.79 -11.57 3.30
N ASN A 42 0.17 -10.66 3.18
CA ASN A 42 1.16 -10.38 4.20
C ASN A 42 1.45 -8.86 4.29
N ARG A 43 2.34 -8.48 5.22
CA ARG A 43 2.72 -7.08 5.45
C ARG A 43 3.56 -6.53 4.29
N LEU A 44 4.47 -7.34 3.73
CA LEU A 44 5.31 -6.98 2.60
C LEU A 44 4.48 -6.55 1.38
N ASP A 45 3.50 -7.37 0.95
CA ASP A 45 2.60 -7.06 -0.17
C ASP A 45 1.93 -5.69 0.00
N PHE A 46 1.52 -5.36 1.23
CA PHE A 46 0.91 -4.07 1.54
C PHE A 46 1.90 -2.91 1.40
N VAL A 47 3.13 -3.08 1.91
CA VAL A 47 4.19 -2.06 1.85
C VAL A 47 4.65 -1.84 0.40
N GLU A 48 4.81 -2.91 -0.37
CA GLU A 48 5.13 -2.82 -1.81
C GLU A 48 4.03 -2.09 -2.58
N ALA A 49 2.76 -2.45 -2.35
CA ALA A 49 1.64 -1.75 -2.97
C ALA A 49 1.58 -0.26 -2.58
N LEU A 50 1.95 0.08 -1.35
CA LEU A 50 2.08 1.46 -0.91
C LEU A 50 3.21 2.17 -1.67
N TYR A 51 4.39 1.57 -1.76
CA TYR A 51 5.54 2.12 -2.49
C TYR A 51 5.21 2.37 -3.96
N GLN A 52 4.64 1.37 -4.65
CA GLN A 52 4.24 1.48 -6.04
C GLN A 52 3.16 2.57 -6.24
N THR A 53 2.29 2.77 -5.24
CA THR A 53 1.32 3.88 -5.27
C THR A 53 1.98 5.24 -5.13
N LEU A 54 2.97 5.37 -4.23
CA LEU A 54 3.74 6.60 -4.06
C LEU A 54 4.49 6.96 -5.34
N MET A 55 5.05 5.96 -6.03
CA MET A 55 5.75 6.14 -7.30
C MET A 55 4.84 6.50 -8.46
N LYS A 56 3.64 5.90 -8.51
CA LYS A 56 2.63 6.22 -9.52
C LYS A 56 1.97 7.58 -9.29
N TYR A 57 1.92 8.08 -8.06
CA TYR A 57 1.21 9.30 -7.73
C TYR A 57 2.12 10.53 -7.90
N SER A 58 1.83 11.36 -8.92
CA SER A 58 2.67 12.49 -9.34
C SER A 58 3.04 13.48 -8.22
N LYS A 59 2.22 13.63 -7.17
CA LYS A 59 2.52 14.52 -6.04
C LYS A 59 3.48 13.92 -5.01
N THR A 60 3.62 12.61 -4.98
CA THR A 60 4.55 11.87 -4.10
C THR A 60 5.67 11.20 -4.87
N GLN A 61 5.72 11.40 -6.19
CA GLN A 61 6.80 11.01 -7.08
C GLN A 61 8.05 11.86 -6.82
N VAL A 62 8.42 12.02 -5.55
CA VAL A 62 9.72 12.55 -5.13
C VAL A 62 10.63 11.33 -5.00
N SER A 63 11.71 11.36 -5.76
CA SER A 63 12.71 10.30 -5.93
C SER A 63 13.27 9.81 -4.59
N ASN A 64 12.75 8.70 -4.09
CA ASN A 64 13.43 7.95 -3.04
C ASN A 64 13.40 6.48 -3.44
N GLU A 65 14.24 6.16 -4.45
CA GLU A 65 14.42 4.81 -4.99
C GLU A 65 14.72 3.78 -3.89
N ASN A 66 15.32 4.25 -2.78
CA ASN A 66 15.69 3.43 -1.63
C ASN A 66 14.64 3.44 -0.51
N TRP A 67 13.44 3.98 -0.73
CA TRP A 67 12.42 4.08 0.33
C TRP A 67 12.00 2.69 0.83
N LEU A 68 11.75 1.74 -0.08
CA LEU A 68 11.32 0.40 0.30
C LEU A 68 12.40 -0.31 1.13
N GLU A 69 13.66 -0.24 0.69
CA GLU A 69 14.79 -0.79 1.42
C GLU A 69 14.92 -0.16 2.82
N GLN A 70 14.83 1.17 2.92
CA GLN A 70 14.85 1.86 4.22
C GLN A 70 13.72 1.38 5.13
N VAL A 71 12.51 1.18 4.60
CA VAL A 71 11.37 0.68 5.39
C VAL A 71 11.62 -0.73 5.89
N GLU A 72 12.13 -1.64 5.05
CA GLU A 72 12.46 -3.00 5.44
C GLU A 72 13.56 -3.05 6.52
N GLN A 73 14.64 -2.29 6.33
CA GLN A 73 15.75 -2.23 7.29
C GLN A 73 15.30 -1.65 8.63
N ASN A 74 14.51 -0.57 8.60
CA ASN A 74 13.95 0.02 9.82
C ASN A 74 12.99 -0.93 10.51
N TYR A 75 12.16 -1.65 9.77
CA TYR A 75 11.24 -2.62 10.36
C TYR A 75 12.02 -3.73 11.09
N LEU A 76 13.06 -4.26 10.45
CA LEU A 76 13.92 -5.26 11.05
C LEU A 76 14.65 -4.73 12.29
N SER A 77 15.20 -3.51 12.23
CA SER A 77 15.95 -2.93 13.36
C SER A 77 15.07 -2.66 14.58
N TYR A 78 13.82 -2.23 14.38
CA TYR A 78 12.91 -1.92 15.50
C TYR A 78 12.12 -3.13 16.01
N THR A 79 11.87 -4.14 15.19
CA THR A 79 11.00 -5.28 15.56
C THR A 79 11.72 -6.61 15.68
N GLY A 80 12.93 -6.73 15.14
CA GLY A 80 13.65 -8.01 14.99
C GLY A 80 13.03 -8.97 13.97
N GLN A 81 12.00 -8.55 13.22
CA GLN A 81 11.32 -9.36 12.22
C GLN A 81 11.47 -8.76 10.82
N ARG A 82 11.47 -9.61 9.79
CA ARG A 82 11.33 -9.17 8.39
C ARG A 82 9.85 -8.97 8.05
N LEU A 83 9.58 -8.08 7.09
CA LEU A 83 8.23 -7.77 6.61
C LEU A 83 7.60 -8.96 5.88
#